data_AF-A0AAN6YGC5-F1
#
_entry.id   AF-A0AAN6YGC5-F1
#
_cell.length_a   1.000
_cell.length_b   1.000
_cell.length_c   1.000
_cell.angle_alpha   90.00
_cell.angle_beta   90.00
_cell.angle_gamma   90.00
#
_symmetry.space_group_name_H-M   'P 1'
#
loop_
_entity.id
_entity.type
_entity.pdbx_description
1 polymer ?
#
loop_
_entity_poly.entity_id
_entity_poly.type
_entity_poly.pdbx_seq_one_letter_code
_entity_poly.pdbx_strand_id
1 'polypeptide(L)'
;MMASNNPSLLRAGCAHSRPSRPQTRRARLPRIQWTALLLVLVCLISTAAALRAEEAVDPNETLVIDPRIPVLEDGKWLFLSQEEIDLRRVRKRAPTGSEDKDEATTTFSIAVPTKTKPSTTTTVPPSPLPSPFDGGLSVNFTVEDGQRKCPTFINSFLGDATFKQCYPFSLLLQGSRSFFSAQRSLVSMTQVLDASCAANSTFCSEYFSNLATNMTADENCGADYRDGNSIVVKAYQAMLAYAPVYTASCLKDPETSMYCFANAVTNLSSPTSPYFYYLPLNRSLPGSSIPACNDCLQRTMNVFHSATADRKQQIANTYVSAAEQVNTICGPNFVNESLAAEASSSAGSRSIPGGGGKPSLWLLGTVLLLTWSSQFLV
;
A
#
# COMPACT_ATOMS: atom_id res chain seq x y z
N MET A 1 -13.86 92.39 52.07
CA MET A 1 -13.89 93.84 51.77
C MET A 1 -13.85 93.96 50.26
N MET A 2 -15.03 94.10 49.63
CA MET A 2 -15.52 95.37 49.04
C MET A 2 -14.65 95.79 47.84
N ALA A 3 -15.17 95.64 46.61
CA ALA A 3 -15.79 96.73 45.84
C ALA A 3 -14.70 97.53 45.08
N SER A 4 -14.83 98.08 43.88
CA SER A 4 -15.86 98.20 42.85
C SER A 4 -15.22 99.02 41.70
N ASN A 5 -15.81 98.94 40.50
CA ASN A 5 -15.89 99.99 39.46
C ASN A 5 -14.62 100.57 38.77
N ASN A 6 -14.48 100.27 37.47
CA ASN A 6 -14.71 101.13 36.25
C ASN A 6 -14.36 102.66 36.31
N PRO A 7 -14.28 103.43 35.18
CA PRO A 7 -14.23 103.08 33.74
C PRO A 7 -13.36 104.04 32.83
N SER A 8 -13.42 103.79 31.51
CA SER A 8 -13.40 104.75 30.37
C SER A 8 -12.11 105.49 29.92
N LEU A 9 -11.74 105.34 28.63
CA LEU A 9 -11.90 106.33 27.53
C LEU A 9 -10.82 106.22 26.43
N LEU A 10 -11.29 105.84 25.23
CA LEU A 10 -11.02 106.42 23.90
C LEU A 10 -9.69 107.16 23.63
N ARG A 11 -8.89 106.65 22.67
CA ARG A 11 -8.45 107.46 21.51
C ARG A 11 -7.96 106.60 20.34
N ALA A 12 -8.51 106.89 19.16
CA ALA A 12 -8.13 106.36 17.86
C ALA A 12 -6.83 107.00 17.36
N GLY A 13 -6.05 106.24 16.60
CA GLY A 13 -4.86 106.71 15.89
C GLY A 13 -4.27 105.60 15.01
N CYS A 14 -4.77 105.48 13.78
CA CYS A 14 -4.20 104.60 12.76
C CYS A 14 -2.92 105.22 12.18
N ALA A 15 -1.81 104.48 12.21
CA ALA A 15 -0.65 104.76 11.36
C ALA A 15 -0.08 103.43 10.83
N HIS A 16 0.04 103.37 9.50
CA HIS A 16 0.48 102.24 8.69
C HIS A 16 1.86 101.72 9.07
N SER A 17 2.01 100.39 9.21
CA SER A 17 3.28 99.70 9.36
C SER A 17 3.40 98.59 8.31
N ARG A 18 4.56 98.56 7.63
CA ARG A 18 5.01 97.61 6.60
C ARG A 18 5.12 96.17 7.14
N PRO A 19 5.07 95.15 6.27
CA PRO A 19 4.79 93.77 6.66
C PRO A 19 5.99 93.05 7.29
N SER A 20 5.76 92.46 8.45
CA SER A 20 6.66 91.55 9.15
C SER A 20 6.50 90.12 8.62
N ARG A 21 7.63 89.47 8.29
CA ARG A 21 7.72 88.04 7.97
C ARG A 21 7.15 87.17 9.11
N PRO A 22 6.23 86.22 8.84
CA PRO A 22 5.84 85.23 9.84
C PRO A 22 6.83 84.07 9.87
N GLN A 23 7.34 83.77 11.08
CA GLN A 23 7.98 82.50 11.41
C GLN A 23 6.94 81.37 11.30
N THR A 24 7.16 80.43 10.38
CA THR A 24 6.38 79.19 10.31
C THR A 24 6.76 78.25 11.45
N ARG A 25 5.85 78.10 12.41
CA ARG A 25 5.85 76.99 13.38
C ARG A 25 5.68 75.66 12.63
N ARG A 26 6.62 74.74 12.77
CA ARG A 26 6.48 73.35 12.28
C ARG A 26 5.41 72.63 13.10
N ALA A 27 4.28 72.34 12.46
CA ALA A 27 3.33 71.34 12.95
C ALA A 27 3.90 69.94 12.69
N ARG A 28 3.95 69.09 13.73
CA ARG A 28 4.22 67.65 13.57
C ARG A 28 2.92 66.98 13.13
N LEU A 29 2.89 66.43 11.92
CA LEU A 29 1.82 65.53 11.47
C LEU A 29 2.08 64.09 11.98
N PRO A 30 1.03 63.30 12.23
CA PRO A 30 1.14 61.93 12.72
C PRO A 30 1.63 61.00 11.60
N ARG A 31 2.62 60.18 11.92
CA ARG A 31 3.22 59.17 11.04
C ARG A 31 2.28 57.96 11.00
N ILE A 32 1.31 58.00 10.09
CA ILE A 32 0.30 56.96 9.88
C ILE A 32 0.94 55.70 9.28
N GLN A 33 0.44 54.55 9.74
CA GLN A 33 0.97 53.20 9.63
C GLN A 33 0.91 52.62 8.19
N TRP A 34 1.93 52.87 7.38
CA TRP A 34 2.12 52.20 6.08
C TRP A 34 2.42 50.70 6.20
N THR A 35 2.91 50.24 7.35
CA THR A 35 3.26 48.83 7.60
C THR A 35 2.02 47.93 7.72
N ALA A 36 0.93 48.43 8.32
CA ALA A 36 -0.32 47.68 8.43
C ALA A 36 -1.00 47.51 7.06
N LEU A 37 -0.93 48.54 6.21
CA LEU A 37 -1.53 48.52 4.87
C LEU A 37 -0.76 47.60 3.91
N LEU A 38 0.58 47.52 4.05
CA LEU A 38 1.41 46.55 3.34
C LEU A 38 1.15 45.11 3.80
N LEU A 39 0.93 44.86 5.09
CA LEU A 39 0.61 43.53 5.62
C LEU A 39 -0.74 43.00 5.12
N VAL A 40 -1.76 43.87 5.04
CA VAL A 40 -3.08 43.50 4.48
C VAL A 40 -2.97 43.22 2.97
N LEU A 41 -2.17 43.99 2.23
CA LEU A 41 -1.98 43.78 0.80
C LEU A 41 -1.24 42.46 0.51
N VAL A 42 -0.24 42.09 1.33
CA VAL A 42 0.47 40.81 1.21
C VAL A 42 -0.44 39.62 1.54
N CYS A 43 -1.31 39.73 2.56
CA CYS A 43 -2.30 38.70 2.88
C CYS A 43 -3.32 38.47 1.75
N LEU A 44 -3.76 39.53 1.06
CA LEU A 44 -4.72 39.43 -0.04
C LEU A 44 -4.10 38.79 -1.30
N ILE A 45 -2.80 39.00 -1.55
CA ILE A 45 -2.08 38.36 -2.66
C ILE A 45 -1.85 36.86 -2.35
N SER A 46 -1.66 36.49 -1.08
CA SER A 46 -1.57 35.08 -0.68
C SER A 46 -2.88 34.31 -0.85
N THR A 47 -4.04 34.96 -0.70
CA THR A 47 -5.35 34.31 -0.96
C THR A 47 -5.68 34.19 -2.44
N ALA A 48 -5.13 35.07 -3.31
CA ALA A 48 -5.31 34.98 -4.75
C ALA A 48 -4.43 33.88 -5.41
N ALA A 49 -3.35 33.45 -4.74
CA ALA A 49 -2.54 32.32 -5.18
C ALA A 49 -3.11 30.94 -4.82
N ALA A 50 -4.16 30.89 -3.99
CA ALA A 50 -4.88 29.67 -3.61
C ALA A 50 -6.07 29.33 -4.52
N LEU A 51 -6.33 30.14 -5.56
CA LEU A 51 -7.21 29.78 -6.68
C LEU A 51 -6.35 29.47 -7.90
N ARG A 52 -5.50 28.45 -7.81
CA ARG A 52 -4.83 27.86 -8.96
C ARG A 52 -5.60 26.62 -9.39
N ALA A 53 -6.09 26.70 -10.63
CA ALA A 53 -6.39 25.60 -11.52
C ALA A 53 -7.32 24.51 -10.96
N GLU A 54 -8.63 24.77 -11.04
CA GLU A 54 -9.55 23.67 -11.37
C GLU A 54 -9.27 23.30 -12.83
N GLU A 55 -8.24 22.49 -13.03
CA GLU A 55 -7.95 21.91 -14.34
C GLU A 55 -8.99 20.82 -14.55
N ALA A 56 -9.92 21.09 -15.48
CA ALA A 56 -10.96 20.16 -15.86
C ALA A 56 -10.30 18.84 -16.31
N VAL A 57 -10.45 17.80 -15.49
CA VAL A 57 -10.00 16.45 -15.81
C VAL A 57 -10.86 15.94 -16.98
N ASP A 58 -10.23 15.87 -18.14
CA ASP A 58 -10.79 15.31 -19.36
C ASP A 58 -11.08 13.80 -19.13
N PRO A 59 -12.32 13.30 -19.30
CA PRO A 59 -12.68 11.92 -18.96
C PRO A 59 -12.14 10.86 -19.92
N ASN A 60 -11.10 11.19 -20.70
CA ASN A 60 -10.43 10.25 -21.59
C ASN A 60 -8.94 10.08 -21.22
N GLU A 61 -8.65 9.93 -19.93
CA GLU A 61 -7.37 9.40 -19.47
C GLU A 61 -7.18 7.99 -20.04
N THR A 62 -6.48 7.92 -21.15
CA THR A 62 -5.87 6.69 -21.61
C THR A 62 -4.92 6.22 -20.52
N LEU A 63 -5.30 5.16 -19.80
CA LEU A 63 -4.43 4.47 -18.86
C LEU A 63 -3.06 4.27 -19.52
N VAL A 64 -2.02 4.84 -18.94
CA VAL A 64 -0.64 4.44 -19.26
C VAL A 64 -0.45 3.07 -18.61
N ILE A 65 -0.86 2.03 -19.35
CA ILE A 65 -0.62 0.64 -18.99
C ILE A 65 0.90 0.44 -19.08
N ASP A 66 1.56 0.18 -17.96
CA ASP A 66 2.94 -0.33 -18.00
C ASP A 66 2.91 -1.67 -18.74
N PRO A 67 3.48 -1.76 -19.96
CA PRO A 67 3.44 -2.98 -20.76
C PRO A 67 4.49 -4.00 -20.30
N ARG A 68 5.25 -3.72 -19.22
CA ARG A 68 6.32 -4.60 -18.77
C ARG A 68 5.76 -5.92 -18.26
N ILE A 69 6.23 -6.99 -18.88
CA ILE A 69 5.80 -8.35 -18.56
C ILE A 69 6.79 -8.89 -17.52
N PRO A 70 6.30 -9.50 -16.42
CA PRO A 70 7.18 -10.20 -15.50
C PRO A 70 7.78 -11.42 -16.20
N VAL A 71 9.12 -11.49 -16.28
CA VAL A 71 9.89 -12.58 -16.87
C VAL A 71 10.81 -13.19 -15.81
N LEU A 72 10.84 -14.51 -15.70
CA LEU A 72 11.73 -15.24 -14.79
C LEU A 72 13.04 -15.57 -15.50
N GLU A 73 14.14 -15.04 -15.00
CA GLU A 73 15.50 -15.29 -15.49
C GLU A 73 16.40 -15.61 -14.29
N ASP A 74 17.09 -16.75 -14.32
CA ASP A 74 18.00 -17.21 -13.25
C ASP A 74 17.39 -17.17 -11.83
N GLY A 75 16.11 -17.52 -11.72
CA GLY A 75 15.38 -17.53 -10.44
C GLY A 75 14.93 -16.15 -9.95
N LYS A 76 15.18 -15.08 -10.71
CA LYS A 76 14.75 -13.71 -10.40
C LYS A 76 13.67 -13.22 -11.38
N TRP A 77 12.62 -12.60 -10.85
CA TRP A 77 11.60 -11.96 -11.69
C TRP A 77 12.04 -10.55 -12.04
N LEU A 78 12.14 -10.29 -13.34
CA LEU A 78 12.47 -8.99 -13.92
C LEU A 78 11.24 -8.48 -14.67
N PHE A 79 10.92 -7.19 -14.51
CA PHE A 79 9.91 -6.52 -15.31
C PHE A 79 10.60 -5.97 -16.57
N LEU A 80 10.39 -6.63 -17.71
CA LEU A 80 10.99 -6.26 -19.00
C LEU A 80 9.94 -5.65 -19.92
N SER A 81 10.29 -4.62 -20.70
CA SER A 81 9.39 -4.08 -21.72
C SER A 81 9.23 -5.05 -22.90
N GLN A 82 8.17 -4.87 -23.69
CA GLN A 82 7.91 -5.71 -24.86
C GLN A 82 9.08 -5.64 -25.88
N GLU A 83 9.67 -4.47 -26.06
CA GLU A 83 10.84 -4.24 -26.93
C GLU A 83 12.06 -4.99 -26.42
N GLU A 84 12.30 -5.02 -25.10
CA GLU A 84 13.42 -5.73 -24.51
C GLU A 84 13.27 -7.25 -24.64
N ILE A 85 12.03 -7.75 -24.56
CA ILE A 85 11.70 -9.16 -24.83
C ILE A 85 11.98 -9.49 -26.30
N ASP A 86 11.55 -8.65 -27.24
CA ASP A 86 11.71 -8.90 -28.66
C ASP A 86 13.18 -8.81 -29.10
N LEU A 87 13.93 -7.84 -28.59
CA LEU A 87 15.39 -7.75 -28.79
C LEU A 87 16.11 -9.00 -28.25
N ARG A 88 15.69 -9.53 -27.09
CA ARG A 88 16.26 -10.75 -26.51
C ARG A 88 15.86 -12.00 -27.29
N ARG A 89 14.65 -12.08 -27.86
CA ARG A 89 14.24 -13.15 -28.78
C ARG A 89 15.06 -13.13 -30.07
N VAL A 90 15.34 -11.95 -30.62
CA VAL A 90 16.22 -11.79 -31.79
C VAL A 90 17.65 -12.20 -31.45
N ARG A 91 18.17 -11.81 -30.28
CA ARG A 91 19.51 -12.19 -29.81
C ARG A 91 19.65 -13.69 -29.56
N LYS A 92 18.62 -14.38 -29.06
CA LYS A 92 18.59 -15.85 -28.94
C LYS A 92 18.49 -16.58 -30.28
N ARG A 93 18.15 -15.89 -31.37
CA ARG A 93 17.95 -16.46 -32.72
C ARG A 93 19.14 -16.29 -33.68
N ALA A 94 20.27 -15.74 -33.26
CA ALA A 94 21.47 -15.66 -34.12
C ALA A 94 22.63 -16.49 -33.55
N PRO A 95 23.49 -17.16 -34.36
CA PRO A 95 23.53 -17.25 -35.83
C PRO A 95 23.65 -18.69 -36.40
N THR A 96 23.15 -18.93 -37.62
CA THR A 96 23.85 -19.50 -38.81
C THR A 96 22.84 -19.83 -39.92
N GLY A 97 23.06 -19.30 -41.12
CA GLY A 97 22.80 -19.98 -42.40
C GLY A 97 21.36 -20.12 -42.92
N SER A 98 21.12 -19.44 -44.04
CA SER A 98 20.29 -19.83 -45.20
C SER A 98 18.76 -19.97 -45.08
N GLU A 99 18.09 -19.01 -45.72
CA GLU A 99 17.07 -19.13 -46.79
C GLU A 99 15.65 -19.70 -46.50
N ASP A 100 14.68 -18.78 -46.69
CA ASP A 100 13.34 -18.87 -47.28
C ASP A 100 12.29 -19.89 -46.76
N LYS A 101 11.17 -19.36 -46.22
CA LYS A 101 9.88 -19.22 -46.93
C LYS A 101 8.71 -18.76 -46.03
N ASP A 102 7.91 -17.85 -46.61
CA ASP A 102 6.45 -17.60 -46.48
C ASP A 102 5.84 -17.27 -45.10
N GLU A 103 5.33 -16.04 -44.91
CA GLU A 103 3.92 -15.59 -45.09
C GLU A 103 3.03 -16.03 -43.88
N ALA A 104 2.34 -15.17 -43.13
CA ALA A 104 1.38 -14.16 -43.55
C ALA A 104 1.18 -13.05 -42.49
N THR A 105 0.99 -11.83 -42.99
CA THR A 105 0.49 -10.67 -42.24
C THR A 105 -1.04 -10.72 -42.20
N THR A 106 -1.65 -10.94 -41.03
CA THR A 106 -3.10 -10.82 -40.88
C THR A 106 -3.43 -9.49 -40.21
N THR A 107 -3.69 -8.48 -41.04
CA THR A 107 -4.31 -7.22 -40.66
C THR A 107 -5.78 -7.48 -40.32
N PHE A 108 -6.18 -7.31 -39.06
CA PHE A 108 -7.59 -7.29 -38.67
C PHE A 108 -8.06 -5.84 -38.53
N SER A 109 -8.99 -5.43 -39.39
CA SER A 109 -9.73 -4.17 -39.30
C SER A 109 -10.91 -4.33 -38.34
N ILE A 110 -10.93 -3.57 -37.25
CA ILE A 110 -12.08 -3.50 -36.34
C ILE A 110 -13.03 -2.41 -36.82
N ALA A 111 -14.24 -2.78 -37.19
CA ALA A 111 -15.32 -1.84 -37.48
C ALA A 111 -15.87 -1.23 -36.18
N VAL A 112 -15.89 0.09 -36.10
CA VAL A 112 -16.52 0.86 -35.02
C VAL A 112 -18.02 0.99 -35.31
N PRO A 113 -18.93 0.49 -34.46
CA PRO A 113 -20.34 0.88 -34.56
C PRO A 113 -20.57 2.16 -33.75
N THR A 114 -20.65 3.30 -34.46
CA THR A 114 -21.22 4.53 -33.90
C THR A 114 -22.74 4.37 -33.80
N LYS A 115 -23.25 4.09 -32.60
CA LYS A 115 -24.67 4.29 -32.28
C LYS A 115 -24.82 4.97 -30.92
N THR A 116 -24.98 6.28 -30.98
CA THR A 116 -25.48 7.11 -29.88
C THR A 116 -26.98 6.87 -29.70
N LYS A 117 -27.39 6.33 -28.55
CA LYS A 117 -28.77 6.41 -28.02
C LYS A 117 -28.72 6.46 -26.48
N PRO A 118 -29.75 7.02 -25.82
CA PRO A 118 -29.60 7.75 -24.56
C PRO A 118 -29.57 6.84 -23.34
N SER A 119 -28.98 7.41 -22.28
CA SER A 119 -28.88 6.88 -20.93
C SER A 119 -30.16 6.19 -20.45
N THR A 120 -30.08 4.87 -20.33
CA THR A 120 -30.90 4.08 -19.42
C THR A 120 -29.95 3.45 -18.42
N THR A 121 -30.18 3.66 -17.14
CA THR A 121 -29.49 3.03 -16.00
C THR A 121 -29.48 1.52 -16.20
N THR A 122 -28.39 1.01 -16.77
CA THR A 122 -28.20 -0.40 -17.02
C THR A 122 -27.17 -0.86 -16.02
N THR A 123 -27.61 -1.62 -15.02
CA THR A 123 -26.71 -2.33 -14.10
C THR A 123 -25.80 -3.21 -14.95
N VAL A 124 -24.54 -2.81 -15.08
CA VAL A 124 -23.51 -3.62 -15.74
C VAL A 124 -23.42 -4.92 -14.94
N PRO A 125 -23.64 -6.10 -15.54
CA PRO A 125 -23.44 -7.36 -14.82
C PRO A 125 -22.00 -7.38 -14.30
N PRO A 126 -21.76 -7.76 -13.04
CA PRO A 126 -20.42 -7.79 -12.50
C PRO A 126 -19.57 -8.68 -13.41
N SER A 127 -18.43 -8.16 -13.86
CA SER A 127 -17.42 -9.02 -14.48
C SER A 127 -17.08 -10.13 -13.48
N PRO A 128 -16.95 -11.39 -13.92
CA PRO A 128 -16.70 -12.50 -13.01
C PRO A 128 -15.43 -12.22 -12.21
N LEU A 129 -15.47 -12.50 -10.91
CA LEU A 129 -14.32 -12.35 -10.04
C LEU A 129 -13.14 -13.19 -10.58
N PRO A 130 -11.92 -12.66 -10.56
CA PRO A 130 -10.75 -13.37 -11.05
C PRO A 130 -10.47 -14.63 -10.24
N SER A 131 -9.89 -15.63 -10.89
CA SER A 131 -9.46 -16.85 -10.23
C SER A 131 -7.94 -17.06 -10.36
N PRO A 132 -7.29 -17.70 -9.37
CA PRO A 132 -5.90 -18.09 -9.49
C PRO A 132 -5.67 -19.05 -10.66
N PHE A 133 -4.57 -18.86 -11.39
CA PHE A 133 -4.13 -19.74 -12.48
C PHE A 133 -5.10 -19.88 -13.67
N ASP A 134 -6.00 -18.90 -13.84
CA ASP A 134 -6.97 -18.80 -14.95
C ASP A 134 -6.35 -18.57 -16.34
N GLY A 135 -5.06 -18.23 -16.37
CA GLY A 135 -4.30 -18.10 -17.61
C GLY A 135 -3.84 -19.41 -18.23
N GLY A 136 -4.11 -20.52 -17.55
CA GLY A 136 -3.67 -21.86 -17.92
C GLY A 136 -2.44 -22.29 -17.11
N LEU A 137 -2.41 -23.59 -16.76
CA LEU A 137 -1.28 -24.24 -16.11
C LEU A 137 -0.23 -24.68 -17.14
N SER A 138 0.20 -23.77 -18.01
CA SER A 138 1.11 -24.06 -19.14
C SER A 138 2.56 -24.20 -18.67
N VAL A 139 2.84 -25.24 -17.89
CA VAL A 139 4.20 -25.66 -17.51
C VAL A 139 4.34 -27.17 -17.66
N ASN A 140 5.58 -27.63 -17.84
CA ASN A 140 5.86 -29.06 -17.90
C ASN A 140 5.79 -29.63 -16.48
N PHE A 141 4.75 -30.41 -16.20
CA PHE A 141 4.63 -31.14 -14.94
C PHE A 141 5.27 -32.51 -15.06
N THR A 142 5.87 -32.96 -13.97
CA THR A 142 6.43 -34.31 -13.88
C THR A 142 5.33 -35.37 -14.13
N VAL A 143 5.72 -36.45 -14.81
CA VAL A 143 4.85 -37.61 -15.04
C VAL A 143 5.46 -38.77 -14.28
N GLU A 144 4.73 -39.25 -13.29
CA GLU A 144 5.12 -40.40 -12.48
C GLU A 144 4.08 -41.49 -12.67
N ASP A 145 4.52 -42.71 -13.00
CA ASP A 145 3.65 -43.87 -13.22
C ASP A 145 2.54 -43.62 -14.26
N GLY A 146 2.83 -42.79 -15.26
CA GLY A 146 1.87 -42.39 -16.30
C GLY A 146 0.81 -41.39 -15.84
N GLN A 147 0.91 -40.86 -14.61
CA GLN A 147 -0.03 -39.90 -14.04
C GLN A 147 0.60 -38.51 -13.87
N ARG A 148 -0.23 -37.47 -14.00
CA ARG A 148 0.13 -36.08 -13.67
C ARG A 148 -0.52 -35.71 -12.32
N LYS A 149 0.12 -36.14 -11.23
CA LYS A 149 -0.38 -35.96 -9.85
C LYS A 149 -0.55 -34.48 -9.49
N CYS A 150 0.45 -33.67 -9.80
CA CYS A 150 0.45 -32.26 -9.41
C CYS A 150 -0.69 -31.41 -10.00
N PRO A 151 -0.91 -31.36 -11.34
CA PRO A 151 -2.03 -30.58 -11.88
C PRO A 151 -3.39 -31.14 -11.43
N THR A 152 -3.50 -32.44 -11.12
CA THR A 152 -4.71 -33.03 -10.53
C THR A 152 -4.97 -32.44 -9.14
N PHE A 153 -3.95 -32.38 -8.29
CA PHE A 153 -4.04 -31.76 -6.97
C PHE A 153 -4.31 -30.25 -7.04
N ILE A 154 -3.68 -29.54 -7.97
CA ILE A 154 -3.96 -28.11 -8.16
C ILE A 154 -5.43 -27.88 -8.51
N ASN A 155 -5.96 -28.66 -9.45
CA ASN A 155 -7.37 -28.53 -9.84
C ASN A 155 -8.33 -28.93 -8.71
N SER A 156 -7.96 -29.85 -7.82
CA SER A 156 -8.83 -30.26 -6.72
C SER A 156 -9.04 -29.11 -5.72
N PHE A 157 -7.98 -28.43 -5.28
CA PHE A 157 -8.14 -27.30 -4.37
C PHE A 157 -8.72 -26.07 -5.07
N LEU A 158 -8.47 -25.84 -6.36
CA LEU A 158 -9.13 -24.75 -7.10
C LEU A 158 -10.64 -24.97 -7.20
N GLY A 159 -11.08 -26.23 -7.17
CA GLY A 159 -12.49 -26.62 -7.13
C GLY A 159 -13.13 -26.52 -5.75
N ASP A 160 -12.33 -26.56 -4.68
CA ASP A 160 -12.75 -26.67 -3.29
C ASP A 160 -13.55 -25.44 -2.80
N ALA A 161 -14.58 -25.69 -1.99
CA ALA A 161 -15.46 -24.64 -1.49
C ALA A 161 -14.77 -23.75 -0.46
N THR A 162 -13.92 -24.33 0.41
CA THR A 162 -13.16 -23.58 1.40
C THR A 162 -12.10 -22.71 0.72
N PHE A 163 -11.42 -23.22 -0.30
CA PHE A 163 -10.50 -22.42 -1.11
C PHE A 163 -11.19 -21.19 -1.71
N LYS A 164 -12.37 -21.38 -2.34
CA LYS A 164 -13.14 -20.28 -2.94
C LYS A 164 -13.66 -19.29 -1.90
N GLN A 165 -14.07 -19.76 -0.73
CA GLN A 165 -14.51 -18.92 0.38
C GLN A 165 -13.37 -18.04 0.92
N CYS A 166 -12.16 -18.58 0.98
CA CYS A 166 -10.99 -17.87 1.46
C CYS A 166 -10.39 -16.89 0.44
N TYR A 167 -10.77 -17.03 -0.83
CA TYR A 167 -10.46 -16.14 -1.95
C TYR A 167 -9.06 -15.48 -1.87
N PRO A 168 -7.98 -16.27 -2.01
CA PRO A 168 -6.63 -15.85 -1.64
C PRO A 168 -6.03 -14.81 -2.60
N PHE A 169 -6.02 -13.55 -2.17
CA PHE A 169 -5.39 -12.45 -2.90
C PHE A 169 -3.91 -12.73 -3.23
N SER A 170 -3.18 -13.39 -2.30
CA SER A 170 -1.78 -13.79 -2.51
C SER A 170 -1.58 -14.70 -3.72
N LEU A 171 -2.52 -15.61 -4.00
CA LEU A 171 -2.46 -16.49 -5.17
C LEU A 171 -2.88 -15.76 -6.45
N LEU A 172 -3.84 -14.83 -6.36
CA LEU A 172 -4.23 -13.97 -7.48
C LEU A 172 -3.02 -13.16 -8.00
N LEU A 173 -2.23 -12.58 -7.09
CA LEU A 173 -1.02 -11.82 -7.40
C LEU A 173 0.02 -12.60 -8.22
N GLN A 174 0.08 -13.93 -8.08
CA GLN A 174 1.18 -14.75 -8.64
C GLN A 174 0.88 -15.35 -10.02
N GLY A 175 -0.38 -15.40 -10.44
CA GLY A 175 -0.74 -16.17 -11.63
C GLY A 175 -2.16 -16.01 -12.15
N SER A 176 -2.86 -14.90 -11.86
CA SER A 176 -4.20 -14.66 -12.40
C SER A 176 -4.22 -13.59 -13.49
N ARG A 177 -4.50 -13.96 -14.74
CA ARG A 177 -4.64 -13.04 -15.89
C ARG A 177 -5.85 -12.14 -15.76
N SER A 178 -6.98 -12.66 -15.27
CA SER A 178 -8.16 -11.85 -14.99
C SER A 178 -7.91 -10.86 -13.85
N PHE A 179 -7.10 -11.21 -12.85
CA PHE A 179 -6.70 -10.28 -11.80
C PHE A 179 -5.88 -9.10 -12.35
N PHE A 180 -4.86 -9.37 -13.16
CA PHE A 180 -4.08 -8.31 -13.82
C PHE A 180 -4.94 -7.46 -14.76
N SER A 181 -6.06 -8.00 -15.24
CA SER A 181 -7.05 -7.23 -16.01
C SER A 181 -7.95 -6.40 -15.12
N ALA A 182 -8.36 -6.92 -13.96
CA ALA A 182 -9.13 -6.20 -12.96
C ALA A 182 -8.36 -5.01 -12.37
N GLN A 183 -7.04 -5.10 -12.22
CA GLN A 183 -6.18 -4.01 -11.73
C GLN A 183 -6.25 -2.73 -12.58
N ARG A 184 -6.69 -2.82 -13.85
CA ARG A 184 -6.84 -1.65 -14.74
C ARG A 184 -8.08 -0.81 -14.41
N SER A 185 -8.88 -1.22 -13.43
CA SER A 185 -10.10 -0.52 -13.03
C SER A 185 -10.19 -0.48 -11.51
N LEU A 186 -10.29 0.72 -10.96
CA LEU A 186 -10.46 0.92 -9.51
C LEU A 186 -11.68 0.16 -8.97
N VAL A 187 -12.79 0.18 -9.73
CA VAL A 187 -14.03 -0.49 -9.36
C VAL A 187 -13.85 -2.01 -9.33
N SER A 188 -13.28 -2.56 -10.41
CA SER A 188 -13.02 -4.01 -10.49
C SER A 188 -12.05 -4.46 -9.40
N MET A 189 -11.01 -3.66 -9.13
CA MET A 189 -10.05 -3.97 -8.07
C MET A 189 -10.69 -3.93 -6.68
N THR A 190 -11.56 -2.96 -6.43
CA THR A 190 -12.31 -2.86 -5.16
C THR A 190 -13.20 -4.09 -4.95
N GLN A 191 -13.89 -4.57 -5.99
CA GLN A 191 -14.72 -5.79 -5.92
C GLN A 191 -13.91 -7.04 -5.55
N VAL A 192 -12.70 -7.19 -6.10
CA VAL A 192 -11.78 -8.29 -5.78
C VAL A 192 -11.30 -8.21 -4.33
N LEU A 193 -10.99 -7.00 -3.87
CA LEU A 193 -10.55 -6.77 -2.49
C LEU A 193 -11.70 -6.99 -1.50
N ASP A 194 -12.92 -6.54 -1.81
CA ASP A 194 -14.10 -6.81 -0.98
C ASP A 194 -14.35 -8.32 -0.84
N ALA A 195 -14.25 -9.08 -1.93
CA ALA A 195 -14.38 -10.53 -1.90
C ALA A 195 -13.27 -11.20 -1.06
N SER A 196 -12.02 -10.72 -1.18
CA SER A 196 -10.89 -11.27 -0.43
C SER A 196 -11.03 -10.95 1.07
N CYS A 197 -11.32 -9.69 1.40
CA CYS A 197 -11.36 -9.17 2.76
C CYS A 197 -12.59 -9.59 3.56
N ALA A 198 -13.61 -10.18 2.91
CA ALA A 198 -14.75 -10.79 3.60
C ALA A 198 -14.40 -12.12 4.30
N ALA A 199 -13.28 -12.76 3.93
CA ALA A 199 -12.87 -14.05 4.49
C ALA A 199 -12.37 -13.93 5.95
N ASN A 200 -12.54 -15.01 6.73
CA ASN A 200 -11.94 -15.11 8.06
C ASN A 200 -10.42 -15.37 7.92
N SER A 201 -9.61 -14.36 8.21
CA SER A 201 -8.17 -14.40 7.98
C SER A 201 -7.47 -15.52 8.75
N THR A 202 -7.80 -15.73 10.03
CA THR A 202 -7.17 -16.77 10.87
C THR A 202 -7.47 -18.17 10.32
N PHE A 203 -8.75 -18.48 10.11
CA PHE A 203 -9.17 -19.77 9.58
C PHE A 203 -8.55 -20.06 8.20
N CYS A 204 -8.56 -19.07 7.31
CA CYS A 204 -8.01 -19.23 5.97
C CYS A 204 -6.48 -19.34 5.98
N SER A 205 -5.79 -18.67 6.90
CA SER A 205 -4.33 -18.80 7.06
C SER A 205 -3.94 -20.21 7.49
N GLU A 206 -4.68 -20.82 8.42
CA GLU A 206 -4.47 -22.21 8.83
C GLU A 206 -4.77 -23.18 7.68
N TYR A 207 -5.88 -22.98 6.97
CA TYR A 207 -6.24 -23.76 5.79
C TYR A 207 -5.13 -23.73 4.74
N PHE A 208 -4.62 -22.55 4.38
CA PHE A 208 -3.56 -22.42 3.38
C PHE A 208 -2.21 -22.98 3.85
N SER A 209 -1.90 -22.90 5.14
CA SER A 209 -0.69 -23.53 5.70
C SER A 209 -0.73 -25.06 5.59
N ASN A 210 -1.90 -25.65 5.86
CA ASN A 210 -2.12 -27.08 5.69
C ASN A 210 -2.11 -27.48 4.21
N LEU A 211 -2.77 -26.70 3.35
CA LEU A 211 -2.78 -26.94 1.91
C LEU A 211 -1.38 -26.85 1.30
N ALA A 212 -0.56 -25.89 1.74
CA ALA A 212 0.84 -25.77 1.33
C ALA A 212 1.68 -26.99 1.71
N THR A 213 1.46 -27.52 2.92
CA THR A 213 2.13 -28.74 3.39
C THR A 213 1.75 -29.93 2.51
N ASN A 214 0.44 -30.13 2.26
CA ASN A 214 -0.06 -31.19 1.40
C ASN A 214 0.45 -31.04 -0.05
N MET A 215 0.58 -29.82 -0.55
CA MET A 215 1.10 -29.56 -1.90
C MET A 215 2.50 -30.16 -2.09
N THR A 216 3.36 -30.06 -1.08
CA THR A 216 4.74 -30.55 -1.14
C THR A 216 4.89 -32.06 -0.90
N ALA A 217 3.80 -32.78 -0.62
CA ALA A 217 3.82 -34.22 -0.43
C ALA A 217 4.04 -34.97 -1.77
N ASP A 218 4.69 -36.14 -1.71
CA ASP A 218 5.08 -36.94 -2.88
C ASP A 218 3.87 -37.43 -3.70
N GLU A 219 2.76 -37.71 -3.04
CA GLU A 219 1.51 -38.08 -3.68
C GLU A 219 0.84 -36.94 -4.47
N ASN A 220 1.27 -35.69 -4.27
CA ASN A 220 0.70 -34.49 -4.87
C ASN A 220 1.69 -33.81 -5.84
N CYS A 221 2.35 -32.73 -5.42
CA CYS A 221 3.31 -31.98 -6.21
C CYS A 221 4.75 -32.10 -5.70
N GLY A 222 5.07 -33.07 -4.84
CA GLY A 222 6.39 -33.17 -4.21
C GLY A 222 7.56 -33.22 -5.20
N ALA A 223 7.44 -34.01 -6.28
CA ALA A 223 8.46 -34.07 -7.34
C ALA A 223 8.60 -32.72 -8.05
N ASP A 224 7.50 -32.16 -8.57
CA ASP A 224 7.47 -30.85 -9.21
C ASP A 224 7.98 -29.72 -8.30
N TYR A 225 7.73 -29.80 -6.99
CA TYR A 225 8.21 -28.83 -6.01
C TYR A 225 9.74 -28.88 -5.86
N ARG A 226 10.31 -30.09 -5.73
CA ARG A 226 11.76 -30.30 -5.65
C ARG A 226 12.48 -29.89 -6.93
N ASP A 227 11.85 -30.12 -8.07
CA ASP A 227 12.36 -29.71 -9.38
C ASP A 227 12.22 -28.20 -9.63
N GLY A 228 11.64 -27.45 -8.69
CA GLY A 228 11.51 -26.01 -8.79
C GLY A 228 10.45 -25.56 -9.79
N ASN A 229 9.43 -26.38 -10.05
CA ASN A 229 8.33 -26.04 -10.95
C ASN A 229 7.71 -24.70 -10.52
N SER A 230 7.77 -23.71 -11.40
CA SER A 230 7.44 -22.33 -11.06
C SER A 230 6.00 -22.13 -10.59
N ILE A 231 5.03 -22.93 -11.06
CA ILE A 231 3.64 -22.84 -10.59
C ILE A 231 3.56 -23.35 -9.16
N VAL A 232 4.18 -24.51 -8.89
CA VAL A 232 4.15 -25.18 -7.59
C VAL A 232 4.84 -24.32 -6.53
N VAL A 233 6.05 -23.85 -6.80
CA VAL A 233 6.80 -22.99 -5.86
C VAL A 233 6.06 -21.68 -5.59
N LYS A 234 5.50 -21.04 -6.63
CA LYS A 234 4.73 -19.80 -6.45
C LYS A 234 3.46 -20.00 -5.64
N ALA A 235 2.72 -21.07 -5.91
CA ALA A 235 1.49 -21.41 -5.20
C ALA A 235 1.80 -21.67 -3.72
N TYR A 236 2.81 -22.51 -3.44
CA TYR A 236 3.30 -22.78 -2.09
C TYR A 236 3.65 -21.48 -1.34
N GLN A 237 4.48 -20.62 -1.94
CA GLN A 237 4.85 -19.34 -1.35
C GLN A 237 3.63 -18.43 -1.11
N ALA A 238 2.70 -18.40 -2.06
CA ALA A 238 1.49 -17.59 -1.96
C ALA A 238 0.54 -18.07 -0.85
N MET A 239 0.44 -19.39 -0.64
CA MET A 239 -0.35 -19.97 0.43
C MET A 239 0.23 -19.60 1.80
N LEU A 240 1.56 -19.74 1.98
CA LEU A 240 2.23 -19.33 3.21
C LEU A 240 2.17 -17.81 3.46
N ALA A 241 2.19 -17.02 2.40
CA ALA A 241 2.09 -15.57 2.47
C ALA A 241 0.65 -15.05 2.60
N TYR A 242 -0.36 -15.92 2.72
CA TYR A 242 -1.76 -15.50 2.75
C TYR A 242 -2.01 -14.46 3.85
N ALA A 243 -1.58 -14.72 5.09
CA ALA A 243 -1.82 -13.83 6.22
C ALA A 243 -1.26 -12.41 6.01
N PRO A 244 0.06 -12.21 5.78
CA PRO A 244 0.60 -10.86 5.59
C PRO A 244 0.04 -10.15 4.37
N VAL A 245 -0.17 -10.87 3.26
CA VAL A 245 -0.74 -10.27 2.05
C VAL A 245 -2.19 -9.86 2.26
N TYR A 246 -3.02 -10.72 2.85
CA TYR A 246 -4.41 -10.42 3.21
C TYR A 246 -4.48 -9.15 4.07
N THR A 247 -3.70 -9.11 5.16
CA THR A 247 -3.74 -7.98 6.09
C THR A 247 -3.34 -6.68 5.40
N ALA A 248 -2.30 -6.71 4.56
CA ALA A 248 -1.86 -5.52 3.82
C ALA A 248 -2.86 -5.10 2.74
N SER A 249 -3.41 -6.04 1.96
CA SER A 249 -4.36 -5.74 0.88
C SER A 249 -5.69 -5.18 1.41
N CYS A 250 -6.08 -5.60 2.61
CA CYS A 250 -7.30 -5.14 3.27
C CYS A 250 -7.14 -3.82 4.03
N LEU A 251 -5.94 -3.22 4.06
CA LEU A 251 -5.76 -1.88 4.59
C LEU A 251 -6.56 -0.89 3.77
N LYS A 252 -7.36 -0.07 4.46
CA LYS A 252 -8.05 1.09 3.88
C LYS A 252 -7.40 2.36 4.38
N ASP A 253 -7.28 3.33 3.48
CA ASP A 253 -6.92 4.70 3.79
C ASP A 253 -7.96 5.30 4.76
N PRO A 254 -7.54 5.84 5.92
CA PRO A 254 -8.48 6.38 6.90
C PRO A 254 -9.23 7.64 6.43
N GLU A 255 -8.69 8.39 5.47
CA GLU A 255 -9.30 9.62 4.97
C GLU A 255 -10.30 9.31 3.86
N THR A 256 -9.93 8.46 2.91
CA THR A 256 -10.75 8.18 1.72
C THR A 256 -11.59 6.91 1.84
N SER A 257 -11.34 6.07 2.84
CA SER A 257 -11.93 4.72 2.99
C SER A 257 -11.67 3.77 1.81
N MET A 258 -10.77 4.15 0.89
CA MET A 258 -10.36 3.34 -0.26
C MET A 258 -9.28 2.34 0.14
N TYR A 259 -9.24 1.18 -0.50
CA TYR A 259 -8.17 0.21 -0.24
C TYR A 259 -6.81 0.77 -0.68
N CYS A 260 -5.82 0.64 0.20
CA CYS A 260 -4.44 1.06 -0.07
C CYS A 260 -3.87 0.37 -1.30
N PHE A 261 -4.16 -0.93 -1.49
CA PHE A 261 -3.73 -1.65 -2.70
C PHE A 261 -4.37 -1.09 -3.96
N ALA A 262 -5.67 -0.80 -3.92
CA ALA A 262 -6.40 -0.26 -5.06
C ALA A 262 -5.83 1.10 -5.48
N ASN A 263 -5.57 1.98 -4.51
CA ASN A 263 -4.89 3.25 -4.74
C ASN A 263 -3.48 3.03 -5.30
N ALA A 264 -2.72 2.05 -4.80
CA ALA A 264 -1.37 1.76 -5.29
C ALA A 264 -1.34 1.35 -6.76
N VAL A 265 -2.31 0.54 -7.23
CA VAL A 265 -2.36 0.08 -8.64
C VAL A 265 -2.92 1.13 -9.60
N THR A 266 -3.72 2.08 -9.11
CA THR A 266 -4.28 3.16 -9.95
C THR A 266 -3.49 4.47 -9.86
N ASN A 267 -2.53 4.59 -8.95
CA ASN A 267 -1.71 5.80 -8.81
C ASN A 267 -0.60 5.85 -9.88
N LEU A 268 -0.87 6.60 -10.95
CA LEU A 268 0.05 6.80 -12.08
C LEU A 268 1.32 7.58 -11.71
N SER A 269 1.31 8.32 -10.60
CA SER A 269 2.49 9.07 -10.13
C SER A 269 3.52 8.19 -9.43
N SER A 270 3.15 6.97 -9.03
CA SER A 270 4.05 6.04 -8.34
C SER A 270 3.75 4.59 -8.74
N PRO A 271 4.00 4.23 -10.02
CA PRO A 271 3.56 2.97 -10.62
C PRO A 271 4.21 1.72 -10.00
N THR A 272 5.28 1.89 -9.22
CA THR A 272 5.97 0.79 -8.52
C THR A 272 5.41 0.51 -7.13
N SER A 273 4.46 1.32 -6.63
CA SER A 273 3.82 1.12 -5.32
C SER A 273 3.17 -0.28 -5.14
N PRO A 274 2.59 -0.91 -6.18
CA PRO A 274 2.08 -2.28 -6.06
C PRO A 274 3.16 -3.33 -5.77
N TYR A 275 4.44 -3.09 -6.12
CA TYR A 275 5.51 -4.07 -5.94
C TYR A 275 5.76 -4.43 -4.47
N PHE A 276 5.42 -3.54 -3.55
CA PHE A 276 5.52 -3.79 -2.11
C PHE A 276 4.68 -4.99 -1.66
N TYR A 277 3.52 -5.21 -2.29
CA TYR A 277 2.63 -6.33 -1.98
C TYR A 277 3.18 -7.69 -2.44
N TYR A 278 4.26 -7.70 -3.20
CA TYR A 278 4.98 -8.91 -3.59
C TYR A 278 6.12 -9.27 -2.63
N LEU A 279 6.47 -8.41 -1.68
CA LEU A 279 7.52 -8.69 -0.69
C LEU A 279 7.26 -9.99 0.08
N PRO A 280 6.03 -10.27 0.59
CA PRO A 280 5.78 -11.51 1.31
C PRO A 280 5.80 -12.76 0.40
N LEU A 281 5.74 -12.57 -0.92
CA LEU A 281 5.82 -13.62 -1.94
C LEU A 281 7.26 -13.93 -2.36
N ASN A 282 8.23 -13.53 -1.54
CA ASN A 282 9.67 -13.65 -1.82
C ASN A 282 10.11 -12.92 -3.10
N ARG A 283 9.60 -11.70 -3.31
CA ARG A 283 10.02 -10.82 -4.41
C ARG A 283 10.63 -9.56 -3.83
N SER A 284 11.94 -9.41 -3.95
CA SER A 284 12.61 -8.15 -3.61
C SER A 284 12.19 -7.03 -4.56
N LEU A 285 12.24 -5.79 -4.07
CA LEU A 285 11.96 -4.63 -4.89
C LEU A 285 13.00 -4.46 -5.99
N PRO A 286 12.59 -4.08 -7.21
CA PRO A 286 13.50 -3.52 -8.19
C PRO A 286 14.25 -2.30 -7.63
N GLY A 287 15.53 -2.14 -7.97
CA GLY A 287 16.33 -1.00 -7.53
C GLY A 287 15.79 0.37 -7.98
N SER A 288 14.97 0.39 -9.02
CA SER A 288 14.30 1.59 -9.54
C SER A 288 12.90 1.83 -8.95
N SER A 289 12.52 1.13 -7.89
CA SER A 289 11.19 1.30 -7.28
C SER A 289 11.11 2.64 -6.55
N ILE A 290 10.14 3.47 -6.93
CA ILE A 290 9.85 4.77 -6.30
C ILE A 290 8.44 4.69 -5.71
N PRO A 291 8.30 4.42 -4.40
CA PRO A 291 6.98 4.34 -3.77
C PRO A 291 6.32 5.71 -3.61
N ALA A 292 4.99 5.70 -3.47
CA ALA A 292 4.27 6.82 -2.88
C ALA A 292 4.51 6.84 -1.36
N CYS A 293 5.26 7.83 -0.88
CA CYS A 293 5.60 8.00 0.54
C CYS A 293 4.40 8.52 1.36
N ASN A 294 3.42 7.65 1.60
CA ASN A 294 2.17 7.97 2.30
C ASN A 294 1.86 6.94 3.40
N ASP A 295 0.79 7.22 4.15
CA ASP A 295 0.36 6.36 5.27
C ASP A 295 0.03 4.93 4.84
N CYS A 296 -0.49 4.74 3.62
CA CYS A 296 -0.75 3.41 3.07
C CYS A 296 0.54 2.59 2.91
N LEU A 297 1.63 3.18 2.43
CA LEU A 297 2.93 2.52 2.36
C LEU A 297 3.45 2.20 3.76
N GLN A 298 3.42 3.17 4.67
CA GLN A 298 3.94 2.99 6.03
C GLN A 298 3.20 1.86 6.76
N ARG A 299 1.86 1.82 6.68
CA ARG A 299 1.03 0.78 7.30
C ARG A 299 1.24 -0.58 6.65
N THR A 300 1.36 -0.63 5.32
CA THR A 300 1.68 -1.87 4.59
C THR A 300 3.03 -2.44 5.06
N MET A 301 4.06 -1.60 5.14
CA MET A 301 5.37 -2.02 5.63
C MET A 301 5.33 -2.42 7.11
N ASN A 302 4.53 -1.76 7.96
CA ASN A 302 4.36 -2.17 9.36
C ASN A 302 3.69 -3.54 9.51
N VAL A 303 2.74 -3.89 8.63
CA VAL A 303 2.16 -5.24 8.56
C VAL A 303 3.26 -6.26 8.23
N PHE A 304 4.07 -5.97 7.23
CA PHE A 304 5.15 -6.85 6.80
C PHE A 304 6.28 -6.97 7.83
N HIS A 305 6.65 -5.88 8.48
CA HIS A 305 7.55 -5.86 9.62
C HIS A 305 7.09 -6.83 10.70
N SER A 306 5.83 -6.72 11.10
CA SER A 306 5.25 -7.57 12.15
C SER A 306 5.25 -9.05 11.73
N ALA A 307 4.95 -9.34 10.47
CA ALA A 307 4.99 -10.69 9.91
C ALA A 307 6.40 -11.29 9.90
N THR A 308 7.45 -10.47 9.91
CA THR A 308 8.83 -10.99 10.00
C THR A 308 9.12 -11.71 11.31
N ALA A 309 8.35 -11.47 12.39
CA ALA A 309 8.51 -12.13 13.69
C ALA A 309 8.49 -13.66 13.57
N ASP A 310 7.80 -14.21 12.57
CA ASP A 310 7.94 -15.59 12.14
C ASP A 310 9.01 -15.69 11.03
N ARG A 311 10.20 -16.17 11.39
CA ARG A 311 11.33 -16.32 10.47
C ARG A 311 11.10 -17.36 9.37
N LYS A 312 10.06 -18.18 9.46
CA LYS A 312 9.69 -19.12 8.38
C LYS A 312 8.95 -18.42 7.24
N GLN A 313 8.40 -17.23 7.48
CA GLN A 313 7.75 -16.46 6.43
C GLN A 313 8.78 -15.83 5.50
N GLN A 314 8.49 -15.87 4.20
CA GLN A 314 9.40 -15.38 3.16
C GLN A 314 9.66 -13.87 3.24
N ILE A 315 8.76 -13.12 3.88
CA ILE A 315 8.94 -11.68 4.09
C ILE A 315 10.22 -11.35 4.88
N ALA A 316 10.69 -12.25 5.75
CA ALA A 316 11.95 -12.05 6.48
C ALA A 316 13.16 -11.91 5.54
N ASN A 317 13.10 -12.51 4.35
CA ASN A 317 14.19 -12.46 3.35
C ASN A 317 14.19 -11.17 2.53
N THR A 318 13.04 -10.49 2.41
CA THR A 318 12.86 -9.35 1.50
C THR A 318 12.67 -8.02 2.24
N TYR A 319 12.21 -8.06 3.50
CA TYR A 319 11.79 -6.87 4.25
C TYR A 319 12.91 -5.85 4.46
N VAL A 320 14.08 -6.25 5.00
CA VAL A 320 15.16 -5.31 5.37
C VAL A 320 15.60 -4.49 4.17
N SER A 321 15.94 -5.15 3.06
CA SER A 321 16.34 -4.49 1.82
C SER A 321 15.28 -3.53 1.26
N ALA A 322 13.99 -3.86 1.46
CA ALA A 322 12.90 -3.00 1.04
C ALA A 322 12.74 -1.79 1.97
N ALA A 323 12.86 -1.99 3.28
CA ALA A 323 12.78 -0.93 4.28
C ALA A 323 13.90 0.09 4.13
N GLU A 324 15.13 -0.36 3.87
CA GLU A 324 16.29 0.51 3.56
C GLU A 324 16.02 1.38 2.32
N GLN A 325 15.48 0.78 1.25
CA GLN A 325 15.12 1.53 0.04
C GLN A 325 14.01 2.55 0.31
N VAL A 326 12.98 2.17 1.08
CA VAL A 326 11.89 3.07 1.48
C VAL A 326 12.44 4.24 2.28
N ASN A 327 13.28 4.01 3.29
CA ASN A 327 13.81 5.09 4.12
C ASN A 327 14.80 5.99 3.36
N THR A 328 15.50 5.44 2.36
CA THR A 328 16.33 6.25 1.46
C THR A 328 15.49 7.24 0.64
N ILE A 329 14.29 6.83 0.20
CA ILE A 329 13.44 7.63 -0.71
C ILE A 329 12.46 8.52 0.06
N CYS A 330 11.81 7.97 1.09
CA CYS A 330 10.75 8.60 1.87
C CYS A 330 11.25 9.33 3.12
N GLY A 331 12.53 9.21 3.43
CA GLY A 331 13.16 9.84 4.59
C GLY A 331 13.50 8.84 5.70
N PRO A 332 14.49 9.17 6.55
CA PRO A 332 14.99 8.27 7.58
C PRO A 332 13.88 7.94 8.59
N ASN A 333 13.84 6.68 9.04
CA ASN A 333 12.85 6.15 9.98
C ASN A 333 11.40 6.22 9.50
N PHE A 334 11.15 6.32 8.18
CA PHE A 334 9.79 6.23 7.64
C PHE A 334 9.16 4.87 7.98
N VAL A 335 9.93 3.79 7.90
CA VAL A 335 9.60 2.43 8.38
C VAL A 335 10.74 1.85 9.20
N ASN A 336 10.48 0.77 9.94
CA ASN A 336 11.51 0.06 10.70
C ASN A 336 12.44 -0.71 9.74
N GLU A 337 13.76 -0.53 9.83
CA GLU A 337 14.74 -1.22 8.97
C GLU A 337 15.18 -2.58 9.50
N SER A 338 14.81 -2.92 10.73
CA SER A 338 15.12 -4.20 11.35
C SER A 338 13.97 -5.20 11.22
N LEU A 339 14.26 -6.48 11.43
CA LEU A 339 13.21 -7.49 11.60
C LEU A 339 12.55 -7.32 12.97
N ALA A 340 11.25 -7.60 13.05
CA ALA A 340 10.56 -7.66 14.33
C ALA A 340 11.19 -8.72 15.23
N ALA A 341 11.05 -8.53 16.55
CA ALA A 341 11.51 -9.51 17.53
C ALA A 341 10.93 -10.90 17.22
N GLU A 342 11.76 -11.94 17.32
CA GLU A 342 11.34 -13.29 17.03
C GLU A 342 10.23 -13.74 17.99
N ALA A 343 9.17 -14.29 17.43
CA ALA A 343 8.14 -14.94 18.23
C ALA A 343 8.76 -16.19 18.88
N SER A 344 9.15 -16.09 20.14
CA SER A 344 9.55 -17.25 20.93
C SER A 344 8.37 -18.21 20.97
N SER A 345 8.56 -19.41 20.43
CA SER A 345 7.62 -20.51 20.66
C SER A 345 7.67 -20.82 22.16
N SER A 346 6.78 -20.21 22.93
CA SER A 346 6.51 -20.61 24.30
C SER A 346 5.79 -21.96 24.27
N ALA A 347 6.53 -23.01 23.89
CA ALA A 347 6.28 -24.32 24.46
C ALA A 347 6.49 -24.12 25.97
N GLY A 348 5.39 -23.86 26.68
CA GLY A 348 5.38 -23.83 28.12
C GLY A 348 5.89 -25.17 28.61
N SER A 349 7.19 -25.26 28.87
CA SER A 349 7.75 -26.28 29.73
C SER A 349 7.07 -26.06 31.08
N ARG A 350 5.97 -26.79 31.29
CA ARG A 350 5.54 -27.14 32.64
C ARG A 350 6.70 -27.93 33.22
N SER A 351 7.64 -27.24 33.84
CA SER A 351 8.49 -27.83 34.87
C SER A 351 7.55 -28.22 36.00
N ILE A 352 6.97 -29.41 35.88
CA ILE A 352 6.38 -30.15 37.00
C ILE A 352 7.58 -30.63 37.81
N PRO A 353 7.84 -30.13 39.03
CA PRO A 353 8.80 -30.75 39.92
C PRO A 353 8.05 -31.91 40.59
N GLY A 354 8.05 -33.06 39.92
CA GLY A 354 7.44 -34.28 40.41
C GLY A 354 8.46 -35.22 41.06
N GLY A 355 8.61 -35.10 42.39
CA GLY A 355 8.69 -36.26 43.29
C GLY A 355 10.07 -36.81 43.67
N GLY A 356 10.37 -36.79 44.98
CA GLY A 356 11.33 -37.74 45.56
C GLY A 356 12.02 -37.35 46.88
N GLY A 357 11.33 -36.85 47.91
CA GLY A 357 11.98 -36.59 49.20
C GLY A 357 11.02 -36.24 50.35
N LYS A 358 10.70 -37.25 51.17
CA LYS A 358 10.06 -37.34 52.50
C LYS A 358 9.52 -36.05 53.18
N PRO A 359 8.30 -36.07 53.77
CA PRO A 359 7.75 -34.95 54.52
C PRO A 359 8.32 -34.91 55.94
N SER A 360 8.94 -33.79 56.33
CA SER A 360 9.18 -33.46 57.74
C SER A 360 8.11 -32.48 58.19
N LEU A 361 7.19 -32.97 59.02
CA LEU A 361 6.48 -32.15 60.01
C LEU A 361 7.49 -31.22 60.67
N TRP A 362 7.21 -29.92 60.76
CA TRP A 362 7.41 -29.07 61.95
C TRP A 362 6.88 -27.66 61.61
N LEU A 363 6.13 -27.10 62.57
CA LEU A 363 5.68 -25.70 62.70
C LEU A 363 4.32 -25.32 62.07
N LEU A 364 3.27 -25.75 62.76
CA LEU A 364 2.05 -24.95 62.94
C LEU A 364 2.04 -24.34 64.36
N GLY A 365 1.65 -23.06 64.43
CA GLY A 365 1.32 -22.32 65.64
C GLY A 365 2.26 -21.13 65.85
N THR A 366 1.85 -19.88 66.02
CA THR A 366 0.57 -19.18 66.24
C THR A 366 0.84 -17.70 65.85
N VAL A 367 -0.11 -16.86 65.43
CA VAL A 367 -0.89 -15.89 66.26
C VAL A 367 -1.68 -15.03 65.25
N LEU A 368 -3.00 -15.20 65.15
CA LEU A 368 -4.05 -14.27 65.61
C LEU A 368 -3.87 -12.77 65.31
N LEU A 369 -4.90 -12.26 64.61
CA LEU A 369 -5.50 -10.91 64.71
C LEU A 369 -4.73 -9.72 64.12
N LEU A 370 -5.30 -9.13 63.07
CA LEU A 370 -6.02 -7.85 63.19
C LEU A 370 -6.91 -7.66 61.96
N THR A 371 -8.21 -7.85 62.16
CA THR A 371 -9.28 -7.30 61.33
C THR A 371 -9.40 -5.81 61.62
N TRP A 372 -9.16 -4.93 60.64
CA TRP A 372 -9.69 -3.57 60.65
C TRP A 372 -10.46 -3.33 59.35
N SER A 373 -11.78 -3.34 59.52
CA SER A 373 -12.77 -2.73 58.65
C SER A 373 -12.59 -1.21 58.60
N SER A 374 -12.76 -0.59 57.43
CA SER A 374 -13.86 0.34 57.14
C SER A 374 -13.56 1.26 55.95
N GLN A 375 -14.46 1.15 54.98
CA GLN A 375 -14.96 2.16 54.02
C GLN A 375 -14.77 3.64 54.41
N PHE A 376 -14.53 4.49 53.38
CA PHE A 376 -15.34 5.68 53.00
C PHE A 376 -14.92 6.07 51.57
N LEU A 377 -15.76 5.89 50.53
CA LEU A 377 -16.79 6.80 49.97
C LEU A 377 -16.22 8.08 49.32
N VAL A 378 -16.15 8.13 47.98
CA VAL A 378 -17.01 8.92 47.06
C VAL A 378 -17.14 8.15 45.74
#